data_AF-X7YPL6-F1
#
_entry.id   AF-X7YPL6-F1
#
_cell.length_a   1.000
_cell.length_b   1.000
_cell.length_c   1.000
_cell.angle_alpha   90.00
_cell.angle_beta   90.00
_cell.angle_gamma   90.00
#
_symmetry.space_group_name_H-M   'P 1'
#
loop_
_entity.id
_entity.type
_entity.pdbx_description
1 polymer ?
#
loop_
_entity_poly.entity_id
_entity_poly.type
_entity_poly.pdbx_seq_one_letter_code
_entity_poly.pdbx_strand_id
1 'polypeptide(L)'
;MLLIIARDASGKVQGFHRYATAGHGSDISLDVPWRRRGAPNGLDERLSVDMVMAAKDMGAQRLSLAFAAFPEIFDEKHRNRMQSLFYRLIHLLDPLIALESLYRYLRKFHSLDGRRYALVQLRQLFPLLYVLLSLEFMPRRRRL
;
A
#
# COMPACT_ATOMS: atom_id res chain seq x y z
N MET A 1 10.25 -1.42 16.51
CA MET A 1 9.28 -0.61 15.75
C MET A 1 9.99 0.65 15.30
N LEU A 2 9.95 0.98 14.00
CA LEU A 2 10.64 2.14 13.45
C LEU A 2 9.62 3.21 13.05
N LEU A 3 9.97 4.47 13.27
CA LEU A 3 9.14 5.62 12.97
C LEU A 3 10.00 6.71 12.35
N ILE A 4 9.55 7.23 11.20
CA ILE A 4 10.14 8.41 10.58
C ILE A 4 9.08 9.49 10.48
N ILE A 5 9.46 10.72 10.81
CA ILE A 5 8.55 11.86 10.91
C ILE A 5 9.10 12.97 10.01
N ALA A 6 8.27 13.48 9.11
CA ALA A 6 8.60 14.65 8.31
C ALA A 6 8.11 15.92 9.01
N ARG A 7 9.01 16.89 9.13
CA ARG A 7 8.73 18.24 9.65
C ARG A 7 9.03 19.28 8.59
N ASP A 8 8.24 20.34 8.55
CA ASP A 8 8.55 21.51 7.70
C ASP A 8 9.63 22.40 8.35
N ALA A 9 9.99 23.48 7.66
CA ALA A 9 10.98 24.46 8.14
C ALA A 9 10.61 25.13 9.47
N SER A 10 9.32 25.14 9.85
CA SER A 10 8.85 25.64 11.15
C SER A 10 8.87 24.56 12.25
N GLY A 11 9.33 23.34 11.94
CA GLY A 11 9.35 22.21 12.86
C GLY A 11 8.02 21.47 12.99
N LYS A 12 6.99 21.88 12.25
CA LYS A 12 5.64 21.33 12.33
C LYS A 12 5.56 20.00 11.58
N VAL A 13 4.93 19.00 12.18
CA VAL A 13 4.77 17.68 11.56
C VAL A 13 3.84 17.76 10.35
N GLN A 14 4.33 17.24 9.23
CA GLN A 14 3.63 17.17 7.94
C GLN A 14 3.23 15.74 7.57
N GLY A 15 3.91 14.74 8.13
CA GLY A 15 3.56 13.32 7.96
C GLY A 15 4.48 12.41 8.75
N PHE A 16 4.14 11.12 8.80
CA PHE A 16 4.98 10.10 9.38
C PHE A 16 4.74 8.75 8.69
N HIS A 17 5.75 7.90 8.70
CA HIS A 17 5.63 6.49 8.36
C HIS A 17 6.03 5.63 9.55
N ARG A 18 5.18 4.65 9.88
CA ARG A 18 5.49 3.60 10.85
C ARG A 18 5.88 2.33 10.12
N TYR A 19 6.94 1.67 10.59
CA TYR A 19 7.42 0.41 10.03
C TYR A 19 7.53 -0.69 11.07
N ALA A 20 7.14 -1.89 10.65
CA ALA A 20 7.36 -3.15 11.35
C ALA A 20 8.71 -3.77 10.95
N THR A 21 9.27 -4.58 11.84
CA THR A 21 10.58 -5.24 11.64
C THR A 21 10.46 -6.74 11.90
N ALA A 22 11.10 -7.55 11.07
CA ALA A 22 11.17 -9.01 11.20
C ALA A 22 12.61 -9.51 10.94
N GLY A 23 12.86 -10.81 11.16
CA GLY A 23 14.15 -11.44 10.86
C GLY A 23 15.34 -10.80 11.58
N HIS A 24 15.16 -10.43 12.86
CA HIS A 24 16.18 -9.69 13.64
C HIS A 24 16.62 -8.36 13.01
N GLY A 25 15.76 -7.73 12.19
CA GLY A 25 16.04 -6.46 11.54
C GLY A 25 16.45 -6.59 10.07
N SER A 26 16.52 -7.81 9.52
CA SER A 26 16.77 -8.03 8.09
C SER A 26 15.66 -7.49 7.20
N ASP A 27 14.42 -7.53 7.68
CA ASP A 27 13.22 -7.17 6.92
C ASP A 27 12.45 -6.06 7.62
N ILE A 28 12.20 -4.98 6.89
CA ILE A 28 11.43 -3.82 7.34
C ILE A 28 10.22 -3.68 6.43
N SER A 29 9.02 -3.46 6.99
CA SER A 29 7.79 -3.29 6.22
C SER A 29 7.06 -2.03 6.63
N LEU A 30 6.63 -1.22 5.66
CA LEU A 30 5.75 -0.09 5.89
C LEU A 30 4.41 -0.60 6.40
N ASP A 31 3.96 -0.07 7.52
CA ASP A 31 2.71 -0.45 8.18
C ASP A 31 1.68 0.66 8.05
N VAL A 32 1.99 1.86 8.58
CA VAL A 32 1.08 3.00 8.53
C VAL A 32 1.78 4.22 7.94
N PRO A 33 1.39 4.64 6.72
CA PRO A 33 1.67 5.98 6.24
C PRO A 33 0.57 6.95 6.68
N TRP A 34 0.96 8.10 7.19
CA TRP A 34 0.03 9.20 7.46
C TRP A 34 0.62 10.52 6.98
N ARG A 35 -0.21 11.30 6.31
CA ARG A 35 0.15 12.62 5.79
C ARG A 35 -0.91 13.64 6.17
N ARG A 36 -0.46 14.81 6.60
CA ARG A 36 -1.33 15.94 6.90
C ARG A 36 -2.00 16.45 5.63
N ARG A 37 -3.27 16.86 5.74
CA ARG A 37 -3.96 17.61 4.67
C ARG A 37 -3.19 18.90 4.37
N GLY A 38 -2.82 19.09 3.11
CA GLY A 38 -2.04 20.24 2.65
C GLY A 38 -0.51 20.09 2.80
N ALA A 39 -0.02 18.94 3.24
CA ALA A 39 1.41 18.66 3.20
C ALA A 39 1.95 18.71 1.76
N PRO A 40 3.21 19.13 1.57
CA PRO A 40 3.82 19.26 0.24
C PRO A 40 3.80 17.92 -0.51
N ASN A 41 3.76 18.01 -1.84
CA ASN A 41 3.89 16.84 -2.71
C ASN A 41 5.31 16.24 -2.57
N GLY A 42 5.45 14.92 -2.75
CA GLY A 42 6.73 14.23 -2.62
C GLY A 42 7.11 13.84 -1.19
N LEU A 43 6.27 14.15 -0.19
CA LEU A 43 6.56 13.85 1.22
C LEU A 43 6.75 12.35 1.46
N ASP A 44 5.83 11.53 0.95
CA ASP A 44 5.83 10.08 1.16
C ASP A 44 7.01 9.43 0.43
N GLU A 45 7.36 9.93 -0.76
CA GLU A 45 8.55 9.52 -1.49
C GLU A 45 9.82 9.86 -0.73
N ARG A 46 9.92 11.08 -0.20
CA ARG A 46 11.08 11.51 0.58
C ARG A 46 11.26 10.65 1.84
N LEU A 47 10.18 10.44 2.59
CA LEU A 47 10.18 9.59 3.78
C LEU A 47 10.61 8.15 3.45
N SER A 48 10.19 7.63 2.30
CA SER A 48 10.56 6.28 1.87
C SER A 48 12.02 6.18 1.46
N VAL A 49 12.57 7.15 0.73
CA VAL A 49 14.00 7.20 0.41
C VAL A 49 14.84 7.31 1.68
N ASP A 50 14.48 8.22 2.59
CA ASP A 50 15.20 8.40 3.84
C ASP A 50 15.16 7.11 4.69
N MET A 51 14.03 6.40 4.72
CA MET A 51 13.94 5.11 5.42
C MET A 51 14.73 4.01 4.71
N VAL A 52 14.78 3.97 3.38
CA VAL A 52 15.63 3.01 2.64
C VAL A 52 17.11 3.21 2.99
N MET A 53 17.56 4.46 3.07
CA MET A 53 18.93 4.77 3.48
C MET A 53 19.19 4.36 4.93
N ALA A 54 18.30 4.72 5.86
CA ALA A 54 18.43 4.33 7.26
C ALA A 54 18.39 2.79 7.44
N ALA A 55 17.51 2.10 6.72
CA ALA A 55 17.42 0.65 6.72
C ALA A 55 18.73 -0.01 6.26
N LYS A 56 19.35 0.54 5.20
CA LYS A 56 20.64 0.08 4.71
C LYS A 56 21.74 0.24 5.76
N ASP A 57 21.79 1.40 6.43
CA ASP A 57 22.78 1.67 7.48
C ASP A 57 22.58 0.75 8.70
N MET A 58 21.34 0.32 8.95
CA MET A 58 20.99 -0.67 9.97
C MET A 58 21.29 -2.12 9.56
N GLY A 59 21.77 -2.36 8.33
CA GLY A 59 22.05 -3.69 7.81
C GLY A 59 20.81 -4.48 7.36
N ALA A 60 19.66 -3.81 7.19
CA ALA A 60 18.47 -4.45 6.64
C ALA A 60 18.72 -4.85 5.18
N GLN A 61 18.22 -6.03 4.80
CA GLN A 61 18.33 -6.56 3.45
C GLN A 61 17.17 -6.13 2.57
N ARG A 62 15.99 -5.94 3.17
CA ARG A 62 14.74 -5.67 2.45
C ARG A 62 13.90 -4.64 3.17
N LEU A 63 13.38 -3.69 2.39
CA LEU A 63 12.33 -2.78 2.82
C LEU A 63 11.11 -2.97 1.93
N SER A 64 10.04 -3.51 2.49
CA SER A 64 8.74 -3.61 1.84
C SER A 64 7.95 -2.32 2.06
N LEU A 65 7.45 -1.73 0.97
CA LEU A 65 6.52 -0.61 1.04
C LEU A 65 5.08 -1.16 1.16
N ALA A 66 4.16 -0.65 0.36
CA ALA A 66 2.80 -1.15 0.28
C ALA A 66 2.64 -2.24 -0.79
N PHE A 67 1.48 -2.89 -0.77
CA PHE A 67 1.06 -3.83 -1.79
C PHE A 67 0.01 -3.18 -2.70
N ALA A 68 0.28 -3.10 -4.01
CA ALA A 68 -0.77 -2.87 -4.99
C ALA A 68 -1.26 -4.22 -5.50
N ALA A 69 -2.52 -4.55 -5.22
CA ALA A 69 -3.17 -5.72 -5.81
C ALA A 69 -3.40 -5.49 -7.31
N PHE A 70 -3.28 -6.56 -8.11
CA PHE A 70 -3.58 -6.56 -9.55
C PHE A 70 -2.79 -5.56 -10.43
N PRO A 71 -1.45 -5.51 -10.36
CA PRO A 71 -0.64 -4.62 -11.20
C PRO A 71 -0.82 -4.89 -12.70
N GLU A 72 -1.02 -6.16 -13.09
CA GLU A 72 -1.16 -6.63 -14.48
C GLU A 72 -2.35 -5.99 -15.22
N ILE A 73 -3.41 -5.65 -14.50
CA ILE A 73 -4.62 -5.05 -15.07
C ILE A 73 -4.39 -3.63 -15.58
N PHE A 74 -3.39 -2.92 -15.02
CA PHE A 74 -2.98 -1.58 -15.46
C PHE A 74 -1.94 -1.62 -16.59
N ASP A 75 -1.26 -2.76 -16.79
CA ASP A 75 -0.16 -2.89 -17.76
C ASP A 75 -0.62 -3.51 -19.10
N GLU A 76 -1.69 -4.32 -19.10
CA GLU A 76 -2.16 -5.01 -20.31
C GLU A 76 -2.97 -4.10 -21.27
N LYS A 77 -2.37 -3.81 -22.44
CA LYS A 77 -2.99 -3.10 -23.58
C LYS A 77 -3.97 -3.94 -24.43
N HIS A 78 -3.99 -5.27 -24.31
CA HIS A 78 -4.84 -6.16 -25.10
C HIS A 78 -5.84 -6.90 -24.21
N ARG A 79 -7.04 -6.34 -24.03
CA ARG A 79 -8.03 -6.87 -23.09
C ARG A 79 -9.02 -7.82 -23.76
N ASN A 80 -9.11 -9.04 -23.23
CA ASN A 80 -10.20 -9.97 -23.52
C ASN A 80 -11.53 -9.54 -22.85
N ARG A 81 -12.69 -9.95 -23.37
CA ARG A 81 -14.02 -9.52 -22.87
C ARG A 81 -14.22 -9.79 -21.36
N MET A 82 -13.70 -10.91 -20.84
CA MET A 82 -13.75 -11.24 -19.41
C MET A 82 -12.85 -10.32 -18.57
N GLN A 83 -11.64 -10.00 -19.04
CA GLN A 83 -10.74 -9.05 -18.37
C GLN A 83 -11.34 -7.64 -18.34
N SER A 84 -12.10 -7.25 -19.38
CA SER A 84 -12.80 -5.96 -19.39
C SER A 84 -13.92 -5.88 -18.33
N LEU A 85 -14.56 -6.99 -17.96
CA LEU A 85 -15.58 -7.02 -16.91
C LEU A 85 -14.94 -6.91 -15.52
N PHE A 86 -13.88 -7.67 -15.27
CA PHE A 86 -13.09 -7.57 -14.04
C PHE A 86 -12.45 -6.19 -13.89
N TYR A 87 -11.95 -5.61 -14.98
CA TYR A 87 -11.44 -4.24 -15.00
C TYR A 87 -12.51 -3.26 -14.51
N ARG A 88 -13.74 -3.34 -15.02
CA ARG A 88 -14.83 -2.45 -14.59
C ARG A 88 -15.20 -2.64 -13.12
N LEU A 89 -15.24 -3.88 -12.63
CA LEU A 89 -15.50 -4.19 -11.22
C LEU A 89 -14.42 -3.61 -10.29
N ILE A 90 -13.14 -3.76 -10.67
CA ILE A 90 -12.01 -3.22 -9.90
C ILE A 90 -11.97 -1.70 -9.99
N HIS A 91 -12.27 -1.11 -11.14
CA HIS A 91 -12.33 0.33 -11.30
C HIS A 91 -13.52 0.95 -10.53
N LEU A 92 -14.59 0.19 -10.29
CA LEU A 92 -15.67 0.57 -9.38
C LEU A 92 -15.21 0.64 -7.91
N LEU A 93 -14.23 -0.19 -7.55
CA LEU A 93 -13.63 -0.26 -6.21
C LEU A 93 -12.43 0.70 -6.04
N ASP A 94 -11.88 1.21 -7.14
CA ASP A 94 -10.71 2.11 -7.18
C ASP A 94 -10.89 3.44 -6.41
N PRO A 95 -12.07 4.10 -6.42
CA PRO A 95 -12.31 5.28 -5.58
C PRO A 95 -12.21 4.99 -4.07
N LEU A 96 -12.35 3.72 -3.68
CA LEU A 96 -12.37 3.33 -2.27
C LEU A 96 -10.97 2.99 -1.72
N ILE A 97 -10.01 2.65 -2.60
CA ILE A 97 -8.67 2.17 -2.19
C ILE A 97 -7.52 3.01 -2.81
N ALA A 98 -7.83 3.94 -3.74
CA ALA A 98 -6.84 4.76 -4.44
C ALA A 98 -5.73 3.91 -5.11
N LEU A 99 -6.14 2.82 -5.74
CA LEU A 99 -5.26 1.74 -6.15
C LEU A 99 -4.37 2.15 -7.34
N GLU A 100 -4.88 2.97 -8.26
CA GLU A 100 -4.07 3.56 -9.33
C GLU A 100 -2.96 4.48 -8.78
N SER A 101 -3.27 5.33 -7.80
CA SER A 101 -2.27 6.21 -7.17
C SER A 101 -1.20 5.39 -6.45
N LEU A 102 -1.62 4.33 -5.77
CA LEU A 102 -0.72 3.40 -5.08
C LEU A 102 0.20 2.67 -6.06
N TYR A 103 -0.34 2.19 -7.18
CA TYR A 103 0.45 1.54 -8.23
C TYR A 103 1.49 2.51 -8.81
N ARG A 104 1.08 3.74 -9.17
CA ARG A 104 2.01 4.78 -9.65
C ARG A 104 3.09 5.11 -8.63
N TYR A 105 2.76 5.11 -7.34
CA TYR A 105 3.72 5.33 -6.25
C TYR A 105 4.74 4.18 -6.16
N LEU A 106 4.29 2.93 -6.08
CA LEU A 106 5.18 1.77 -5.95
C LEU A 106 6.08 1.59 -7.18
N ARG A 107 5.58 1.91 -8.37
CA ARG A 107 6.35 1.86 -9.61
C ARG A 107 7.59 2.78 -9.57
N LYS A 108 7.57 3.89 -8.83
CA LYS A 108 8.74 4.78 -8.66
C LYS A 108 9.93 4.07 -8.02
N PHE A 109 9.66 3.07 -7.19
CA PHE A 109 10.65 2.33 -6.40
C PHE A 109 10.96 0.95 -6.97
N HIS A 110 10.39 0.59 -8.13
CA HIS A 110 10.50 -0.76 -8.72
C HIS A 110 10.14 -1.88 -7.72
N SER A 111 9.22 -1.62 -6.79
CA SER A 111 8.93 -2.52 -5.65
C SER A 111 7.84 -3.56 -5.95
N LEU A 112 7.57 -3.87 -7.22
CA LEU A 112 6.42 -4.67 -7.66
C LEU A 112 6.73 -6.16 -7.89
N ASP A 113 7.96 -6.62 -7.66
CA ASP A 113 8.41 -7.97 -8.04
C ASP A 113 7.73 -9.13 -7.28
N GLY A 114 7.12 -8.86 -6.12
CA GLY A 114 6.51 -9.90 -5.28
C GLY A 114 5.06 -10.23 -5.64
N ARG A 115 4.81 -11.44 -6.16
CA ARG A 115 3.44 -11.97 -6.32
C ARG A 115 2.88 -12.40 -4.97
N ARG A 116 1.66 -11.96 -4.65
CA ARG A 116 0.91 -12.38 -3.46
C ARG A 116 -0.34 -13.14 -3.88
N TYR A 117 -0.56 -14.31 -3.28
CA TYR A 117 -1.69 -15.19 -3.59
C TYR A 117 -2.56 -15.37 -2.35
N ALA A 118 -3.87 -15.46 -2.56
CA ALA A 118 -4.82 -15.89 -1.55
C ALA A 118 -5.31 -17.30 -1.90
N LEU A 119 -5.08 -18.27 -1.02
CA LEU A 119 -5.69 -19.59 -1.15
C LEU A 119 -7.12 -19.54 -0.64
N VAL A 120 -8.07 -19.88 -1.51
CA VAL A 120 -9.49 -19.94 -1.18
C VAL A 120 -10.09 -21.23 -1.69
N GLN A 121 -10.96 -21.84 -0.88
CA GLN A 121 -11.78 -22.94 -1.37
C GLN A 121 -12.93 -22.37 -2.20
N LEU A 122 -13.14 -22.88 -3.42
CA LEU A 122 -14.16 -22.38 -4.34
C LEU A 122 -15.57 -22.31 -3.71
N ARG A 123 -15.90 -23.30 -2.87
CA ARG A 123 -17.19 -23.37 -2.14
C ARG A 123 -17.40 -22.22 -1.17
N GLN A 124 -16.31 -21.64 -0.66
CA GLN A 124 -16.33 -20.55 0.32
C GLN A 124 -16.15 -19.18 -0.31
N LEU A 125 -15.98 -19.10 -1.63
CA LEU A 125 -15.67 -17.85 -2.33
C LEU A 125 -16.72 -16.76 -2.06
N PHE A 126 -18.02 -17.09 -2.21
CA PHE A 126 -19.09 -16.12 -2.02
C PHE A 126 -19.27 -15.69 -0.56
N PRO A 127 -19.32 -16.60 0.43
CA PRO A 127 -19.32 -16.20 1.85
C PRO A 127 -18.11 -15.33 2.23
N LEU A 128 -16.92 -15.71 1.75
CA LEU A 128 -15.69 -14.96 2.03
C LEU A 128 -15.74 -13.56 1.44
N LEU A 129 -16.16 -13.44 0.16
CA LEU A 129 -16.29 -12.16 -0.51
C LEU A 129 -17.30 -11.25 0.20
N TYR A 130 -18.45 -11.81 0.63
CA TYR A 130 -19.44 -11.07 1.41
C TYR A 130 -18.85 -10.55 2.73
N VAL A 131 -18.14 -11.38 3.49
CA VAL A 131 -17.53 -10.97 4.77
C VAL A 131 -16.43 -9.94 4.56
N LEU A 132 -15.52 -10.14 3.59
CA LEU A 132 -14.42 -9.22 3.31
C LEU A 132 -14.92 -7.86 2.86
N LEU A 133 -15.86 -7.82 1.92
CA LEU A 133 -16.47 -6.56 1.47
C LEU A 133 -17.23 -5.88 2.61
N SER A 134 -17.93 -6.65 3.45
CA SER A 134 -18.60 -6.09 4.63
C SER A 134 -17.57 -5.51 5.61
N LEU A 135 -16.49 -6.21 5.93
CA LEU A 135 -15.50 -5.70 6.88
C LEU A 135 -14.74 -4.47 6.37
N GLU A 136 -14.46 -4.42 5.07
CA GLU A 136 -13.74 -3.32 4.44
C GLU A 136 -14.63 -2.06 4.31
N PHE A 137 -15.89 -2.24 3.89
CA PHE A 137 -16.77 -1.13 3.53
C PHE A 137 -17.85 -0.80 4.55
N MET A 138 -18.10 -1.67 5.53
CA MET A 138 -19.08 -1.36 6.56
C MET A 138 -18.49 -0.27 7.48
N PRO A 139 -19.18 0.88 7.63
CA PRO A 139 -18.68 1.98 8.41
C PRO A 139 -18.51 1.54 9.86
N ARG A 140 -17.27 1.41 10.31
CA ARG A 140 -16.99 1.24 11.75
C ARG A 140 -17.50 2.50 12.44
N ARG A 141 -18.57 2.37 13.24
CA ARG A 141 -18.98 3.41 14.18
C ARG A 141 -17.76 3.69 15.07
N ARG A 142 -17.11 4.84 14.84
CA ARG A 142 -16.13 5.38 15.78
C ARG A 142 -16.90 5.59 17.08
N ARG A 143 -16.69 4.71 18.07
CA ARG A 143 -17.02 5.06 19.45
C ARG A 143 -16.07 6.20 19.80
N LEU A 144 -16.65 7.40 19.88
CA LEU A 144 -16.07 8.56 20.54
C LEU A 144 -15.90 8.26 22.03
#